data_AF-A0A4U0SPA8-F1
#
_entry.id   AF-A0A4U0SPA8-F1
#
_cell.length_a   1.000
_cell.length_b   1.000
_cell.length_c   1.000
_cell.angle_alpha   90.00
_cell.angle_beta   90.00
_cell.angle_gamma   90.00
#
_symmetry.space_group_name_H-M   'P 1'
#
loop_
_entity.id
_entity.type
_entity.pdbx_description
1 polymer ?
#
loop_
_entity_poly.entity_id
_entity_poly.type
_entity_poly.pdbx_seq_one_letter_code
_entity_poly.pdbx_strand_id
1 'polypeptide(L)'
;MNVEDLVQQRIAEAARRREASKERRADLQAARDAGLVQRHRGKLARLNAAEIASARPTGSYALSTAEPAAGCAPEGRRLQAPSTPGGTTVPPNARMIICPACRVERMARRVAAVVIAGAPHDAVRCLDPACELLWLVRADRPRVAPVAA
;
A
#
# COMPACT_ATOMS: atom_id res chain seq x y z
N MET A 1 52.05 -17.78 27.22
CA MET A 1 51.29 -17.26 26.07
C MET A 1 51.79 -15.85 25.80
N ASN A 2 52.27 -15.55 24.60
CA ASN A 2 52.95 -14.27 24.33
C ASN A 2 51.93 -13.15 24.10
N VAL A 3 52.25 -11.93 24.49
CA VAL A 3 51.33 -10.78 24.35
C VAL A 3 51.06 -10.48 22.88
N GLU A 4 52.07 -10.61 22.03
CA GLU A 4 51.95 -10.55 20.58
C GLU A 4 50.86 -11.49 20.03
N ASP A 5 50.80 -12.74 20.52
CA ASP A 5 49.82 -13.73 20.04
C ASP A 5 48.39 -13.30 20.35
N LEU A 6 48.17 -12.72 21.53
CA LEU A 6 46.87 -12.20 21.95
C LEU A 6 46.46 -10.99 21.10
N VAL A 7 47.38 -10.09 20.80
CA VAL A 7 47.12 -8.92 19.93
C VAL A 7 46.78 -9.37 18.52
N GLN A 8 47.53 -10.32 17.95
CA GLN A 8 47.24 -10.87 16.62
C GLN A 8 45.88 -11.56 16.56
N GLN A 9 45.51 -12.32 17.60
CA GLN A 9 44.18 -12.94 17.69
C GLN A 9 43.06 -11.89 17.71
N ARG A 10 43.22 -10.79 18.46
CA ARG A 10 42.23 -9.70 18.53
C ARG A 10 42.09 -8.96 17.21
N ILE A 11 43.20 -8.73 16.50
CA ILE A 11 43.19 -8.10 15.17
C ILE A 11 42.46 -9.00 14.16
N ALA A 12 42.78 -10.30 14.14
CA ALA A 12 42.13 -11.26 13.25
C ALA A 12 40.62 -11.36 13.53
N GLU A 13 40.21 -11.37 14.80
CA GLU A 13 38.80 -11.36 15.17
C GLU A 13 38.09 -10.07 14.71
N ALA A 14 38.71 -8.91 14.92
CA ALA A 14 38.16 -7.63 14.46
C ALA A 14 38.02 -7.58 12.93
N ALA A 15 38.99 -8.12 12.19
CA ALA A 15 38.94 -8.21 10.73
C ALA A 15 37.75 -9.08 10.26
N ARG A 16 37.55 -10.26 10.88
CA ARG A 16 36.40 -11.13 10.57
C ARG A 16 35.06 -10.44 10.84
N ARG A 17 34.94 -9.70 11.94
CA ARG A 17 33.71 -8.92 12.25
C ARG A 17 33.44 -7.82 11.23
N ARG A 18 34.49 -7.16 10.72
CA ARG A 18 34.37 -6.14 9.68
C ARG A 18 33.88 -6.75 8.38
N GLU A 19 34.46 -7.87 7.95
CA GLU A 19 34.09 -8.51 6.69
C GLU A 19 32.64 -9.02 6.71
N ALA A 20 32.24 -9.73 7.78
CA ALA A 20 30.86 -10.17 7.96
C ALA A 20 29.86 -8.99 8.00
N SER A 21 30.29 -7.80 8.44
CA SER A 21 29.45 -6.61 8.43
C SER A 21 29.37 -5.95 7.05
N LYS A 22 30.43 -6.04 6.23
CA LYS A 22 30.39 -5.62 4.83
C LYS A 22 29.47 -6.52 4.02
N GLU A 23 29.58 -7.84 4.18
CA GLU A 23 28.72 -8.83 3.51
C GLU A 23 27.25 -8.55 3.82
N ARG A 24 26.88 -8.41 5.10
CA ARG A 24 25.50 -8.04 5.49
C ARG A 24 25.01 -6.74 4.87
N ARG A 25 25.88 -5.74 4.71
CA ARG A 25 25.51 -4.48 4.04
C ARG A 25 25.33 -4.67 2.54
N ALA A 26 26.19 -5.47 1.90
CA ALA A 26 26.09 -5.80 0.49
C ALA A 26 24.78 -6.55 0.18
N ASP A 27 24.39 -7.52 1.02
CA ASP A 27 23.14 -8.27 0.87
C ASP A 27 21.92 -7.36 0.97
N LEU A 28 21.88 -6.49 1.98
CA LEU A 28 20.80 -5.52 2.14
C LEU A 28 20.72 -4.53 0.97
N GLN A 29 21.88 -4.14 0.42
CA GLN A 29 21.93 -3.26 -0.74
C GLN A 29 21.41 -3.98 -1.99
N ALA A 30 21.84 -5.21 -2.24
CA ALA A 30 21.34 -6.04 -3.35
C ALA A 30 19.81 -6.23 -3.28
N ALA A 31 19.27 -6.46 -2.08
CA ALA A 31 17.82 -6.56 -1.89
C ALA A 31 17.08 -5.24 -2.21
N ARG A 32 17.66 -4.08 -1.86
CA ARG A 32 17.10 -2.77 -2.22
C ARG A 32 17.13 -2.54 -3.73
N ASP A 33 18.23 -2.88 -4.38
CA ASP A 33 18.42 -2.70 -5.82
C ASP A 33 17.43 -3.58 -6.60
N ALA A 34 17.24 -4.84 -6.18
CA ALA A 34 16.21 -5.72 -6.74
C ALA A 34 14.80 -5.11 -6.62
N GLY A 35 14.47 -4.53 -5.47
CA GLY A 35 13.21 -3.84 -5.24
C GLY A 35 13.02 -2.60 -6.13
N LEU A 36 14.07 -1.81 -6.35
CA LEU A 36 14.05 -0.65 -7.24
C LEU A 36 13.85 -1.07 -8.70
N VAL A 37 14.54 -2.10 -9.16
CA VAL A 37 14.39 -2.66 -10.52
C VAL A 37 12.95 -3.13 -10.74
N GLN A 38 12.34 -3.83 -9.77
CA GLN A 38 10.96 -4.29 -9.90
C GLN A 38 9.96 -3.13 -10.00
N ARG A 39 10.14 -2.08 -9.18
CA ARG A 39 9.31 -0.86 -9.26
C ARG A 39 9.49 -0.14 -10.59
N HIS A 40 10.73 -0.06 -11.08
CA HIS A 40 11.04 0.54 -12.38
C HIS A 40 10.34 -0.20 -13.52
N ARG A 41 10.44 -1.53 -13.55
CA ARG A 41 9.72 -2.39 -14.51
C ARG A 41 8.21 -2.15 -14.45
N GLY A 42 7.63 -2.12 -13.26
CA GLY A 42 6.20 -1.84 -13.07
C GLY A 42 5.78 -0.43 -13.50
N LYS A 43 6.69 0.56 -13.45
CA LYS A 43 6.44 1.91 -13.99
C LYS A 43 6.44 1.91 -15.51
N LEU A 44 7.44 1.29 -16.14
CA LEU A 44 7.52 1.18 -17.60
C LEU A 44 6.30 0.46 -18.19
N ALA A 45 5.87 -0.64 -17.56
CA ALA A 45 4.67 -1.37 -17.99
C ALA A 45 3.40 -0.47 -17.95
N ARG A 46 3.27 0.38 -16.92
CA ARG A 46 2.15 1.33 -16.81
C ARG A 46 2.20 2.43 -17.87
N LEU A 47 3.38 2.96 -18.16
CA LEU A 47 3.57 3.96 -19.21
C LEU A 47 3.22 3.37 -20.58
N ASN A 48 3.71 2.17 -20.90
CA ASN A 48 3.38 1.48 -22.14
C ASN A 48 1.88 1.19 -22.24
N ALA A 49 1.23 0.75 -21.15
CA ALA A 49 -0.22 0.52 -21.15
C ALA A 49 -1.02 1.81 -21.37
N ALA A 50 -0.59 2.93 -20.78
CA ALA A 50 -1.19 4.24 -21.00
C ALA A 50 -1.00 4.73 -22.43
N GLU A 51 0.18 4.52 -23.02
CA GLU A 51 0.47 4.84 -24.42
C GLU A 51 -0.45 4.06 -25.36
N ILE A 52 -0.57 2.74 -25.19
CA ILE A 52 -1.48 1.89 -25.97
C ILE A 52 -2.94 2.35 -25.81
N ALA A 53 -3.36 2.72 -24.59
CA ALA A 53 -4.71 3.23 -24.35
C ALA A 53 -4.96 4.57 -25.06
N SER A 54 -3.96 5.46 -25.09
CA SER A 54 -4.05 6.76 -25.78
C SER A 54 -3.97 6.65 -27.31
N ALA A 55 -3.24 5.64 -27.82
CA ALA A 55 -3.13 5.36 -29.26
C ALA A 55 -4.40 4.70 -29.82
N ARG A 56 -5.29 4.21 -28.95
CA ARG A 56 -6.60 3.70 -29.36
C ARG A 56 -7.46 4.90 -29.77
N PRO A 57 -7.81 5.06 -31.06
CA PRO A 57 -8.52 6.23 -31.52
C PRO A 57 -9.88 6.29 -30.81
N THR A 58 -10.11 7.39 -30.06
CA THR A 58 -11.37 7.74 -29.40
C THR A 58 -12.49 8.10 -30.39
N GLY A 59 -12.33 7.70 -31.66
CA GLY A 59 -13.23 7.97 -32.78
C GLY A 59 -13.78 6.66 -33.34
N SER A 60 -14.73 6.09 -32.62
CA SER A 60 -15.71 5.17 -33.18
C SER A 60 -17.06 5.54 -32.56
N TYR A 61 -17.55 6.71 -32.93
CA TYR A 61 -18.97 7.02 -32.91
C TYR A 61 -19.62 6.07 -33.92
N ALA A 62 -19.83 4.81 -33.53
CA ALA A 62 -20.76 3.96 -34.21
C ALA A 62 -22.14 4.58 -33.95
N LEU A 63 -22.70 5.24 -34.96
CA LEU A 63 -24.11 5.58 -35.00
C LEU A 63 -24.89 4.28 -34.75
N SER A 64 -25.39 4.12 -33.53
CA SER A 64 -26.37 3.11 -33.17
C SER A 64 -27.74 3.63 -33.60
N THR A 65 -28.06 3.51 -34.89
CA THR A 65 -29.44 3.62 -35.38
C THR A 65 -30.02 2.22 -35.51
N ALA A 66 -30.79 1.77 -34.52
CA ALA A 66 -31.92 0.83 -34.68
C ALA A 66 -32.60 0.53 -33.32
N GLU A 67 -33.76 1.14 -33.10
CA GLU A 67 -34.89 0.60 -32.32
C GLU A 67 -35.93 0.02 -33.32
N PRO A 68 -36.99 -0.73 -32.92
CA PRO A 68 -37.11 -1.74 -31.87
C PRO A 68 -37.91 -3.01 -32.31
N ALA A 69 -38.06 -3.96 -31.36
CA ALA A 69 -39.13 -4.97 -31.18
C ALA A 69 -39.16 -6.28 -32.03
N ALA A 70 -39.01 -7.44 -31.37
CA ALA A 70 -40.08 -8.45 -31.20
C ALA A 70 -39.56 -9.74 -30.50
N GLY A 71 -40.14 -10.02 -29.33
CA GLY A 71 -40.48 -11.34 -28.77
C GLY A 71 -39.47 -12.51 -28.84
N CYS A 72 -38.94 -12.89 -27.68
CA CYS A 72 -39.19 -14.22 -27.08
C CYS A 72 -38.56 -14.29 -25.68
N ALA A 73 -39.42 -14.31 -24.65
CA ALA A 73 -39.05 -14.85 -23.34
C ALA A 73 -39.09 -16.39 -23.41
N PRO A 74 -38.32 -17.08 -22.56
CA PRO A 74 -38.99 -17.60 -21.38
C PRO A 74 -38.26 -17.30 -20.06
N GLU A 75 -39.12 -17.02 -19.10
CA GLU A 75 -39.07 -17.16 -17.65
C GLU A 75 -37.83 -17.79 -17.00
N GLY A 76 -37.35 -17.12 -15.95
CA GLY A 76 -36.70 -17.83 -14.85
C GLY A 76 -35.55 -17.14 -14.13
N ARG A 77 -35.03 -16.02 -14.63
CA ARG A 77 -33.98 -15.27 -13.93
C ARG A 77 -34.47 -13.85 -13.65
N ARG A 78 -35.05 -13.65 -12.47
CA ARG A 78 -35.20 -12.31 -11.88
C ARG A 78 -33.81 -11.69 -11.85
N LEU A 79 -33.52 -10.87 -12.86
CA LEU A 79 -32.55 -9.81 -12.76
C LEU A 79 -33.05 -8.93 -11.61
N GLN A 80 -32.48 -9.15 -10.44
CA GLN A 80 -32.47 -8.12 -9.42
C GLN A 80 -31.95 -6.86 -10.11
N ALA A 81 -32.76 -5.79 -10.04
CA ALA A 81 -32.27 -4.45 -10.29
C ALA A 81 -30.90 -4.32 -9.59
N PRO A 82 -29.87 -3.71 -10.21
CA PRO A 82 -28.67 -3.35 -9.49
C PRO A 82 -29.13 -2.44 -8.35
N SER A 83 -29.27 -3.06 -7.17
CA SER A 83 -29.56 -2.39 -5.93
C SER A 83 -28.56 -1.27 -5.83
N THR A 84 -29.09 -0.05 -5.76
CA THR A 84 -28.43 1.16 -5.30
C THR A 84 -27.24 0.78 -4.44
N PRO A 85 -25.98 1.12 -4.82
CA PRO A 85 -24.81 0.64 -4.09
C PRO A 85 -25.04 0.92 -2.62
N GLY A 86 -25.16 -0.19 -1.88
CA GLY A 86 -25.59 -0.20 -0.51
C GLY A 86 -24.82 0.86 0.24
N GLY A 87 -25.55 1.71 0.97
CA GLY A 87 -24.95 2.75 1.80
C GLY A 87 -23.76 2.13 2.51
N THR A 88 -22.57 2.55 2.10
CA THR A 88 -21.31 2.05 2.63
C THR A 88 -21.38 2.43 4.09
N THR A 89 -21.78 1.48 4.93
CA THR A 89 -21.84 1.66 6.37
C THR A 89 -20.41 1.91 6.76
N VAL A 90 -20.09 3.20 6.92
CA VAL A 90 -18.75 3.64 7.30
C VAL A 90 -18.45 2.86 8.56
N PRO A 91 -17.42 1.99 8.55
CA PRO A 91 -17.14 1.19 9.72
C PRO A 91 -16.87 2.14 10.87
N PRO A 92 -17.35 1.87 12.10
CA PRO A 92 -17.32 2.82 13.22
C PRO A 92 -15.90 3.28 13.60
N ASN A 93 -14.86 2.66 13.03
CA ASN A 93 -13.45 2.94 13.24
C ASN A 93 -12.72 3.41 11.96
N ALA A 94 -13.45 3.94 10.97
CA ALA A 94 -12.87 4.60 9.80
C ALA A 94 -12.62 6.08 10.09
N ARG A 95 -11.47 6.59 9.63
CA ARG A 95 -11.14 8.01 9.65
C ARG A 95 -10.43 8.42 8.37
N MET A 96 -10.55 9.69 7.99
CA MET A 96 -9.84 10.26 6.85
C MET A 96 -8.37 10.49 7.24
N ILE A 97 -7.44 9.94 6.45
CA ILE A 97 -5.99 10.08 6.64
C ILE A 97 -5.32 10.13 5.27
N ILE A 98 -4.21 10.85 5.15
CA ILE A 98 -3.35 10.78 3.97
C ILE A 98 -2.63 9.43 3.95
N CYS A 99 -2.93 8.61 2.94
CA CYS A 99 -2.24 7.34 2.74
C CYS A 99 -0.82 7.59 2.21
N PRO A 100 0.24 7.10 2.88
CA PRO A 100 1.62 7.37 2.46
C PRO A 100 2.01 6.70 1.13
N ALA A 101 1.33 5.62 0.74
CA ALA A 101 1.52 4.98 -0.56
C ALA A 101 0.77 5.72 -1.69
N CYS A 102 -0.50 6.07 -1.47
CA CYS A 102 -1.31 6.74 -2.51
C CYS A 102 -1.02 8.24 -2.62
N ARG A 103 -0.51 8.87 -1.55
CA ARG A 103 -0.36 10.33 -1.39
C ARG A 103 -1.65 11.12 -1.60
N VAL A 104 -2.80 10.47 -1.35
CA VAL A 104 -4.14 11.06 -1.44
C VAL A 104 -4.83 10.86 -0.10
N GLU A 105 -5.67 11.82 0.28
CA GLU A 105 -6.54 11.70 1.46
C GLU A 105 -7.60 10.62 1.21
N ARG A 106 -7.62 9.59 2.06
CA ARG A 106 -8.54 8.47 1.91
C ARG A 106 -9.05 8.01 3.27
N MET A 107 -10.15 7.28 3.23
CA MET A 107 -10.69 6.63 4.41
C MET A 107 -9.81 5.41 4.76
N ALA A 108 -9.31 5.38 6.00
CA ALA A 108 -8.51 4.29 6.53
C ALA A 108 -9.23 3.68 7.73
N ARG A 109 -9.21 2.35 7.83
CA ARG A 109 -9.81 1.61 8.93
C ARG A 109 -8.76 1.30 9.98
N ARG A 110 -9.04 1.62 11.25
CA ARG A 110 -8.23 1.14 12.38
C ARG A 110 -8.37 -0.37 12.52
N VAL A 111 -7.23 -1.06 12.54
CA VAL A 111 -7.13 -2.53 12.64
C VAL A 111 -6.71 -2.93 14.05
N ALA A 112 -5.80 -2.17 14.68
CA ALA A 112 -5.32 -2.45 16.03
C ALA A 112 -4.85 -1.17 16.75
N ALA A 113 -4.71 -1.28 18.07
CA ALA A 113 -4.01 -0.32 18.92
C ALA A 113 -2.68 -0.93 19.36
N VAL A 114 -1.58 -0.18 19.28
CA VAL A 114 -0.23 -0.66 19.61
C VAL A 114 0.51 0.39 20.41
N VAL A 115 1.31 -0.03 21.39
CA VAL A 115 2.20 0.89 22.15
C VAL A 115 3.63 0.66 21.68
N ILE A 116 4.31 1.73 21.27
CA ILE A 116 5.70 1.71 20.81
C ILE A 116 6.48 2.72 21.61
N ALA A 117 7.51 2.26 22.33
CA ALA A 117 8.33 3.09 23.22
C ALA A 117 7.48 3.91 24.22
N GLY A 118 6.44 3.29 24.80
CA GLY A 118 5.52 3.95 25.74
C GLY A 118 4.51 4.90 25.11
N ALA A 119 4.52 5.11 23.79
CA ALA A 119 3.58 5.98 23.10
C ALA A 119 2.47 5.16 22.38
N PRO A 120 1.18 5.53 22.54
CA PRO A 120 0.08 4.85 21.86
C PRO A 120 0.01 5.23 20.38
N HIS A 121 -0.21 4.21 19.56
CA HIS A 121 -0.37 4.29 18.11
C HIS A 121 -1.58 3.47 17.67
N ASP A 122 -2.19 3.88 16.57
CA ASP A 122 -3.20 3.12 15.87
C ASP A 122 -2.59 2.51 14.60
N ALA A 123 -2.72 1.20 14.45
CA ALA A 123 -2.49 0.54 13.17
C ALA A 123 -3.72 0.73 12.29
N VAL A 124 -3.53 1.37 11.13
CA VAL A 124 -4.59 1.67 10.17
C VAL A 124 -4.29 1.03 8.83
N ARG A 125 -5.34 0.59 8.12
CA ARG A 125 -5.28 0.01 6.78
C ARG A 125 -6.00 0.90 5.78
N CYS A 126 -5.41 1.11 4.61
CA CYS A 126 -6.06 1.79 3.48
C CYS A 126 -7.26 0.95 3.01
N LEU A 127 -8.42 1.57 2.81
CA LEU A 127 -9.60 0.88 2.26
C LEU A 127 -9.59 0.76 0.73
N ASP A 128 -8.59 1.30 0.05
CA ASP A 128 -8.41 1.10 -1.39
C ASP A 128 -7.91 -0.34 -1.65
N PRO A 129 -8.68 -1.16 -2.38
CA PRO A 129 -8.32 -2.56 -2.65
C PRO A 129 -7.03 -2.70 -3.47
N ALA A 130 -6.60 -1.65 -4.18
CA ALA A 130 -5.34 -1.67 -4.91
C ALA A 130 -4.11 -1.35 -4.02
N CYS A 131 -4.32 -0.73 -2.85
CA CYS A 131 -3.23 -0.28 -1.98
C CYS A 131 -2.99 -1.24 -0.81
N GLU A 132 -4.06 -1.57 -0.07
CA GLU A 132 -4.07 -2.43 1.13
C GLU A 132 -3.01 -2.12 2.21
N LEU A 133 -2.29 -1.00 2.11
CA LEU A 133 -1.18 -0.69 3.00
C LEU A 133 -1.65 -0.60 4.45
N LEU A 134 -0.90 -1.23 5.35
CA LEU A 134 -1.00 -1.08 6.80
C LEU A 134 0.10 -0.14 7.29
N TRP A 135 -0.24 0.87 8.08
CA TRP A 135 0.74 1.76 8.71
C TRP A 135 0.29 2.22 10.09
N LEU A 136 1.23 2.81 10.83
CA LEU A 136 1.00 3.33 12.16
C LEU A 136 0.79 4.83 12.10
N VAL A 137 -0.22 5.30 12.82
CA VAL A 137 -0.49 6.72 13.05
C VAL A 137 -0.52 6.92 14.56
N ARG A 138 0.02 8.03 15.06
CA ARG A 138 -0.14 8.35 16.49
C ARG A 138 -1.63 8.40 16.78
N ALA A 139 -2.06 7.73 17.85
CA ALA A 139 -3.44 7.88 18.28
C ALA A 139 -3.65 9.38 18.51
N ASP A 140 -4.70 9.97 17.89
CA ASP A 140 -5.06 11.35 18.19
C ASP A 140 -5.18 11.42 19.71
N ARG A 141 -4.34 12.26 20.33
CA ARG A 141 -4.55 12.59 21.73
C ARG A 141 -6.00 13.07 21.79
N PRO A 142 -6.83 12.62 22.74
CA PRO A 142 -8.10 13.29 22.96
C PRO A 142 -7.74 14.77 23.06
N ARG A 143 -8.33 15.62 22.19
CA ARG A 143 -8.28 17.07 22.40
C ARG A 143 -8.72 17.21 23.84
N VAL A 144 -7.79 17.56 24.72
CA VAL A 144 -8.10 17.82 26.11
C VAL A 144 -9.22 18.85 26.02
N ALA A 145 -10.43 18.46 26.44
CA ALA A 145 -11.54 19.39 26.47
C ALA A 145 -11.03 20.62 27.24
N PRO A 146 -11.22 21.85 26.73
CA PRO A 146 -10.77 23.03 27.46
C PRO A 146 -11.35 22.92 28.87
N VAL A 147 -10.45 22.88 29.86
CA VAL A 147 -10.84 22.89 31.27
C VAL A 147 -11.65 24.17 31.45
N ALA A 148 -12.94 24.04 31.72
CA ALA A 148 -13.77 25.20 32.04
C ALA A 148 -13.18 25.85 33.29
N ALA A 149 -12.71 27.09 33.14
CA ALA A 149 -12.20 27.92 34.20
C ALA A 149 -13.34 28.46 35.07
#